data_AF-A0A2I0PVU5-F1
#
_entry.id   AF-A0A2I0PVU5-F1
#
_cell.length_a   1.000
_cell.length_b   1.000
_cell.length_c   1.000
_cell.angle_alpha   90.00
_cell.angle_beta   90.00
_cell.angle_gamma   90.00
#
_symmetry.space_group_name_H-M   'P 1'
#
loop_
_entity.id
_entity.type
_entity.pdbx_description
1 polymer ?
#
loop_
_entity_poly.entity_id
_entity_poly.type
_entity_poly.pdbx_seq_one_letter_code
_entity_poly.pdbx_strand_id
1 'polypeptide(L)'
;MSCRAGFVWGTPQHFNRYIEDCGIACELVTPYMLAAPFYRGTFNCLIIPTGFANHLYSNLLPALRASSPRIKKFVENGGNLLVFGASTEKADVYDWLPFSVTYQHDCHPRRIDCSESSDTTSLIEDYDPDCIECDGSFLSHDGICVGKAESADVIIEKQVGKGKIVITSVHEYPSRNFLKKFCCEGSQTNL
;
A
#
# COMPACT_ATOMS: atom_id res chain seq x y z
N MET A 1 6.03 6.15 21.80
CA MET A 1 6.53 6.77 20.54
C MET A 1 5.33 6.95 19.64
N SER A 2 5.15 8.11 18.99
CA SER A 2 4.07 8.31 18.02
C SER A 2 4.41 7.61 16.71
N CYS A 3 3.51 6.75 16.22
CA CYS A 3 3.63 6.14 14.91
C CYS A 3 3.66 7.22 13.80
N ARG A 4 4.54 7.04 12.81
CA ARG A 4 4.71 7.95 11.67
C ARG A 4 4.49 7.21 10.35
N ALA A 5 3.64 7.78 9.50
CA ALA A 5 3.43 7.30 8.14
C ALA A 5 3.91 8.34 7.11
N GLY A 6 4.62 7.87 6.07
CA GLY A 6 4.88 8.63 4.87
C GLY A 6 3.81 8.34 3.82
N PHE A 7 2.96 9.32 3.52
CA PHE A 7 1.99 9.22 2.43
C PHE A 7 2.65 9.69 1.15
N VAL A 8 2.87 8.77 0.20
CA VAL A 8 3.70 9.04 -0.97
C VAL A 8 2.81 9.52 -2.11
N TRP A 9 2.72 10.84 -2.30
CA TRP A 9 1.89 11.45 -3.35
C TRP A 9 2.38 12.86 -3.72
N GLY A 10 1.88 13.40 -4.84
CA GLY A 10 2.28 14.72 -5.32
C GLY A 10 1.72 15.90 -4.51
N THR A 11 0.55 15.74 -3.92
CA THR A 11 -0.20 16.80 -3.23
C THR A 11 -0.92 16.27 -1.99
N PRO A 12 -1.27 17.11 -1.01
CA PRO A 12 -2.12 16.70 0.11
C PRO A 12 -3.47 16.17 -0.37
N GLN A 13 -3.94 15.10 0.26
CA GLN A 13 -5.21 14.42 -0.03
C GLN A 13 -6.06 14.32 1.26
N HIS A 14 -7.35 14.06 1.11
CA HIS A 14 -8.21 13.74 2.26
C HIS A 14 -7.70 12.52 3.04
N PHE A 15 -7.03 11.59 2.37
CA PHE A 15 -6.45 10.42 3.01
C PHE A 15 -5.35 10.79 4.03
N ASN A 16 -4.56 11.86 3.80
CA ASN A 16 -3.60 12.35 4.80
C ASN A 16 -4.30 12.68 6.12
N ARG A 17 -5.43 13.39 6.03
CA ARG A 17 -6.20 13.76 7.20
C ARG A 17 -6.82 12.54 7.89
N TYR A 18 -7.32 11.58 7.12
CA TYR A 18 -7.85 10.33 7.67
C TYR A 18 -6.77 9.52 8.42
N ILE A 19 -5.54 9.45 7.91
CA ILE A 19 -4.40 8.83 8.59
C ILE A 19 -4.14 9.52 9.95
N GLU A 20 -4.15 10.85 9.98
CA GLU A 20 -4.01 11.62 11.22
C GLU A 20 -5.14 11.37 12.22
N ASP A 21 -6.38 11.29 11.75
CA ASP A 21 -7.55 11.00 12.59
C ASP A 21 -7.51 9.56 13.16
N CYS A 22 -6.71 8.66 12.58
CA CYS A 22 -6.41 7.33 13.13
C CYS A 22 -5.31 7.36 14.23
N GLY A 23 -4.76 8.54 14.53
CA GLY A 23 -3.72 8.74 15.55
C GLY A 23 -2.29 8.48 15.04
N ILE A 24 -2.08 8.54 13.72
CA ILE A 24 -0.78 8.35 13.07
C ILE A 24 -0.29 9.71 12.58
N ALA A 25 0.95 10.11 12.91
CA ALA A 25 1.52 11.31 12.33
C ALA A 25 1.79 11.08 10.83
N CYS A 26 1.15 11.86 9.97
CA CYS A 26 1.24 11.70 8.52
C CYS A 26 2.16 12.78 7.91
N GLU A 27 3.13 12.37 7.10
CA GLU A 27 3.97 13.28 6.32
C GLU A 27 3.73 13.03 4.83
N LEU A 28 3.50 14.08 4.05
CA LEU A 28 3.45 13.99 2.60
C LEU A 28 4.87 13.81 2.04
N VAL A 29 5.13 12.67 1.41
CA VAL A 29 6.39 12.38 0.72
C VAL A 29 6.17 12.54 -0.78
N THR A 30 6.62 13.67 -1.33
CA THR A 30 6.46 13.92 -2.77
C THR A 30 7.34 13.02 -3.63
N PRO A 31 7.00 12.76 -4.90
CA PRO A 31 7.88 12.03 -5.82
C PRO A 31 9.30 12.62 -5.90
N TYR A 32 9.43 13.95 -5.80
CA TYR A 32 10.72 14.64 -5.77
C TYR A 32 11.51 14.33 -4.49
N MET A 33 10.86 14.31 -3.33
CA MET A 33 11.49 13.92 -2.06
C MET A 33 11.90 12.46 -2.06
N LEU A 34 11.02 11.58 -2.55
CA LEU A 34 11.28 10.14 -2.65
C LEU A 34 12.52 9.86 -3.52
N ALA A 35 12.64 10.54 -4.66
CA ALA A 35 13.76 10.41 -5.59
C ALA A 35 15.04 11.15 -5.12
N ALA A 36 14.94 12.06 -4.15
CA ALA A 36 16.09 12.84 -3.68
C ALA A 36 17.05 11.98 -2.85
N PRO A 37 18.34 11.85 -3.24
CA PRO A 37 19.32 10.98 -2.54
C PRO A 37 19.58 11.34 -1.08
N PHE A 38 19.35 12.61 -0.72
CA PHE A 38 19.63 13.16 0.61
C PHE A 38 18.39 13.25 1.50
N TYR A 39 17.20 12.94 0.98
CA TYR A 39 16.00 12.86 1.80
C TYR A 39 16.15 11.72 2.81
N ARG A 40 15.88 11.98 4.10
CA ARG A 40 16.04 11.02 5.20
C ARG A 40 14.83 11.04 6.12
N GLY A 41 13.65 10.90 5.53
CA GLY A 41 12.43 10.71 6.31
C GLY A 41 12.51 9.41 7.11
N THR A 42 11.96 9.41 8.32
CA THR A 42 11.88 8.22 9.17
C THR A 42 10.43 7.88 9.44
N PHE A 43 10.04 6.67 9.06
CA PHE A 43 8.64 6.24 9.09
C PHE A 43 8.53 4.84 9.65
N ASN A 44 7.41 4.55 10.30
CA ASN A 44 7.00 3.18 10.61
C ASN A 44 6.33 2.54 9.40
N CYS A 45 5.64 3.34 8.58
CA CYS A 45 4.92 2.87 7.42
C CYS A 45 4.99 3.84 6.24
N LEU A 46 4.99 3.30 5.02
CA LEU A 46 4.75 4.05 3.79
C LEU A 46 3.44 3.61 3.15
N ILE A 47 2.70 4.58 2.63
CA ILE A 47 1.41 4.37 1.99
C ILE A 47 1.50 4.90 0.56
N ILE A 48 1.30 4.01 -0.41
CA ILE A 48 1.24 4.32 -1.84
C ILE A 48 -0.23 4.24 -2.27
N PRO A 49 -0.91 5.38 -2.48
CA PRO A 49 -2.36 5.39 -2.75
C PRO A 49 -2.71 4.90 -4.16
N THR A 50 -4.01 4.68 -4.36
CA THR A 50 -4.58 4.26 -5.64
C THR A 50 -4.18 5.19 -6.78
N GLY A 51 -3.90 4.63 -7.94
CA GLY A 51 -3.57 5.41 -9.14
C GLY A 51 -2.12 5.87 -9.23
N PHE A 52 -1.21 5.34 -8.41
CA PHE A 52 0.22 5.67 -8.45
C PHE A 52 0.90 5.47 -9.81
N ALA A 53 0.36 4.57 -10.64
CA ALA A 53 0.86 4.27 -11.97
C ALA A 53 0.05 4.92 -13.10
N ASN A 54 -1.06 5.60 -12.77
CA ASN A 54 -1.87 6.28 -13.77
C ASN A 54 -1.27 7.65 -14.11
N HIS A 55 -0.62 7.74 -15.26
CA HIS A 55 0.06 8.93 -15.77
C HIS A 55 -0.83 10.18 -15.94
N LEU A 56 -2.15 10.03 -15.99
CA LEU A 56 -3.08 11.16 -16.04
C LEU A 56 -3.22 11.86 -14.68
N TYR A 57 -2.95 11.13 -13.59
CA TYR A 57 -3.14 11.60 -12.21
C TYR A 57 -1.83 11.74 -11.43
N SER A 58 -0.79 10.99 -11.81
CA SER A 58 0.44 10.90 -11.02
C SER A 58 1.68 10.62 -11.86
N ASN A 59 2.81 11.17 -11.44
CA ASN A 59 4.15 10.80 -11.93
C ASN A 59 4.95 10.02 -10.87
N LEU A 60 4.25 9.26 -10.02
CA LEU A 60 4.85 8.57 -8.89
C LEU A 60 5.61 7.29 -9.29
N LEU A 61 5.10 6.53 -10.27
CA LEU A 61 5.73 5.27 -10.70
C LEU A 61 7.23 5.40 -11.06
N PRO A 62 7.69 6.40 -11.85
CA PRO A 62 9.11 6.58 -12.10
C PRO A 62 9.93 6.84 -10.82
N ALA A 63 9.39 7.58 -9.86
CA ALA A 63 10.06 7.85 -8.59
C ALA A 63 10.12 6.59 -7.70
N LEU A 64 9.06 5.77 -7.69
CA LEU A 64 9.05 4.47 -7.01
C LEU A 64 10.13 3.53 -7.57
N ARG A 65 10.23 3.45 -8.91
CA ARG A 65 11.27 2.66 -9.58
C ARG A 65 12.68 3.16 -9.24
N ALA A 66 12.90 4.47 -9.31
CA ALA A 66 14.20 5.07 -8.97
C ALA A 66 14.59 4.82 -7.50
N SER A 67 13.61 4.80 -6.59
CA SER A 67 13.82 4.60 -5.15
C SER A 67 13.60 3.17 -4.67
N SER A 68 13.39 2.21 -5.57
CA SER A 68 13.16 0.79 -5.26
C SER A 68 14.22 0.21 -4.31
N PRO A 69 15.54 0.44 -4.49
CA PRO A 69 16.56 -0.08 -3.56
C PRO A 69 16.44 0.48 -2.13
N ARG A 70 15.96 1.72 -1.98
CA ARG A 70 15.74 2.36 -0.68
C ARG A 70 14.47 1.84 -0.02
N ILE A 71 13.39 1.72 -0.78
CA ILE A 71 12.13 1.15 -0.30
C ILE A 71 12.35 -0.30 0.15
N LYS A 72 13.09 -1.09 -0.62
CA LYS A 72 13.49 -2.45 -0.23
C LYS A 72 14.20 -2.45 1.13
N LYS A 73 15.23 -1.61 1.31
CA LYS A 73 15.94 -1.48 2.59
C LYS A 73 15.04 -1.00 3.73
N PHE A 74 14.13 -0.06 3.46
CA PHE A 74 13.16 0.44 4.42
C PHE A 74 12.32 -0.70 4.99
N VAL A 75 11.78 -1.55 4.11
CA VAL A 75 10.97 -2.72 4.51
C VAL A 75 11.83 -3.80 5.17
N GLU A 76 12.97 -4.16 4.59
CA GLU A 76 13.89 -5.16 5.16
C GLU A 76 14.29 -4.82 6.61
N ASN A 77 14.43 -3.53 6.93
CA ASN A 77 14.78 -3.05 8.25
C ASN A 77 13.61 -2.97 9.24
N GLY A 78 12.37 -3.21 8.80
CA GLY A 78 11.18 -3.28 9.67
C GLY A 78 10.09 -2.28 9.36
N GLY A 79 10.25 -1.42 8.36
CA GLY A 79 9.19 -0.52 7.92
C GLY A 79 8.07 -1.28 7.21
N ASN A 80 6.82 -0.88 7.41
CA ASN A 80 5.68 -1.48 6.73
C ASN A 80 5.30 -0.72 5.46
N LEU A 81 4.84 -1.41 4.43
CA LEU A 81 4.47 -0.79 3.15
C LEU A 81 3.05 -1.20 2.77
N LEU A 82 2.14 -0.23 2.68
CA LEU A 82 0.79 -0.42 2.16
C LEU A 82 0.72 0.16 0.74
N VAL A 83 0.34 -0.67 -0.22
CA VAL A 83 0.27 -0.29 -1.64
C VAL A 83 -1.13 -0.56 -2.16
N PHE A 84 -1.76 0.45 -2.72
CA PHE A 84 -3.08 0.33 -3.33
C PHE A 84 -2.97 -0.05 -4.81
N GLY A 85 -4.12 -0.23 -5.43
CA GLY A 85 -4.26 -0.55 -6.83
C GLY A 85 -3.69 0.52 -7.76
N ALA A 86 -3.18 0.08 -8.90
CA ALA A 86 -2.43 0.92 -9.81
C ALA A 86 -3.33 1.82 -10.69
N SER A 87 -4.63 1.48 -10.82
CA SER A 87 -5.62 2.15 -11.68
C SER A 87 -5.14 2.36 -13.12
N THR A 88 -4.53 1.32 -13.71
CA THR A 88 -4.02 1.34 -15.09
C THR A 88 -3.93 -0.07 -15.67
N GLU A 89 -4.15 -0.21 -16.98
CA GLU A 89 -4.10 -1.48 -17.74
C GLU A 89 -2.70 -2.11 -17.89
N LYS A 90 -1.71 -1.65 -17.12
CA LYS A 90 -0.32 -2.10 -17.25
C LYS A 90 -0.03 -3.17 -16.19
N ALA A 91 0.37 -4.35 -16.65
CA ALA A 91 0.53 -5.49 -15.78
C ALA A 91 1.79 -5.43 -14.87
N ASP A 92 2.85 -4.76 -15.32
CA ASP A 92 4.19 -4.72 -14.72
C ASP A 92 4.45 -3.47 -13.85
N VAL A 93 3.39 -2.82 -13.37
CA VAL A 93 3.47 -1.56 -12.61
C VAL A 93 3.99 -1.70 -11.17
N TYR A 94 4.14 -2.93 -10.69
CA TYR A 94 4.67 -3.26 -9.37
C TYR A 94 6.14 -3.72 -9.41
N ASP A 95 6.82 -3.59 -10.56
CA ASP A 95 8.24 -3.97 -10.78
C ASP A 95 9.28 -3.26 -9.89
N TRP A 96 8.86 -2.25 -9.12
CA TRP A 96 9.66 -1.57 -8.11
C TRP A 96 9.66 -2.26 -6.75
N LEU A 97 8.78 -3.25 -6.53
CA LEU A 97 8.73 -4.05 -5.31
C LEU A 97 9.83 -5.12 -5.27
N PRO A 98 10.18 -5.64 -4.08
CA PRO A 98 11.22 -6.66 -3.94
C PRO A 98 10.75 -8.08 -4.33
N PHE A 99 9.57 -8.23 -4.92
CA PHE A 99 8.98 -9.50 -5.38
C PHE A 99 8.00 -9.26 -6.53
N SER A 100 7.69 -10.32 -7.29
CA SER A 100 6.89 -10.21 -8.51
C SER A 100 5.40 -10.07 -8.19
N VAL A 101 4.73 -9.14 -8.88
CA VAL A 101 3.27 -8.95 -8.84
C VAL A 101 2.80 -8.51 -10.24
N THR A 102 1.84 -9.24 -10.78
CA THR A 102 1.16 -8.93 -12.05
C THR A 102 -0.24 -8.44 -11.74
N TYR A 103 -0.58 -7.26 -12.23
CA TYR A 103 -1.86 -6.62 -11.99
C TYR A 103 -2.74 -6.62 -13.23
N GLN A 104 -4.05 -6.69 -13.01
CA GLN A 104 -5.06 -6.45 -14.04
C GLN A 104 -6.02 -5.38 -13.52
N HIS A 105 -6.20 -4.31 -14.29
CA HIS A 105 -7.22 -3.32 -14.00
C HIS A 105 -8.60 -3.88 -14.33
N ASP A 106 -9.51 -3.76 -13.38
CA ASP A 106 -10.89 -4.23 -13.53
C ASP A 106 -11.73 -3.64 -12.38
N CYS A 107 -12.27 -2.45 -12.61
CA CYS A 107 -12.93 -1.64 -11.59
C CYS A 107 -14.42 -1.97 -11.48
N HIS A 108 -14.84 -2.59 -10.38
CA HIS A 108 -16.24 -2.84 -10.05
C HIS A 108 -16.42 -3.35 -8.61
N PRO A 109 -17.64 -3.24 -8.03
CA PRO A 109 -17.92 -3.75 -6.70
C PRO A 109 -17.80 -5.28 -6.67
N ARG A 110 -17.27 -5.81 -5.57
CA ARG A 110 -17.05 -7.24 -5.35
C ARG A 110 -17.36 -7.62 -3.91
N ARG A 111 -17.76 -8.87 -3.74
CA ARG A 111 -17.67 -9.53 -2.44
C ARG A 111 -16.22 -9.90 -2.15
N ILE A 112 -15.72 -9.60 -0.95
CA ILE A 112 -14.37 -9.97 -0.52
C ILE A 112 -14.43 -10.94 0.66
N ASP A 113 -13.83 -12.11 0.47
CA ASP A 113 -13.62 -13.09 1.53
C ASP A 113 -12.15 -13.03 1.98
N CYS A 114 -11.92 -12.68 3.24
CA CYS A 114 -10.59 -12.59 3.84
C CYS A 114 -10.22 -13.86 4.62
N SER A 115 -8.94 -14.23 4.60
CA SER A 115 -8.42 -15.38 5.36
C SER A 115 -8.30 -15.06 6.85
N GLU A 116 -8.97 -15.83 7.71
CA GLU A 116 -8.90 -15.68 9.19
C GLU A 116 -7.49 -15.73 9.78
N SER A 117 -6.51 -16.24 9.02
CA SER A 117 -5.12 -16.39 9.46
C SER A 117 -4.27 -15.11 9.41
N SER A 118 -4.79 -14.03 8.82
CA SER A 118 -4.06 -12.76 8.69
C SER A 118 -4.76 -11.59 9.37
N ASP A 119 -3.98 -10.78 10.08
CA ASP A 119 -4.41 -9.48 10.62
C ASP A 119 -4.89 -8.50 9.55
N THR A 120 -4.54 -8.74 8.28
CA THR A 120 -4.97 -7.95 7.13
C THR A 120 -6.48 -8.11 6.84
N THR A 121 -7.15 -9.09 7.44
CA THR A 121 -8.63 -9.21 7.46
C THR A 121 -9.32 -7.94 7.94
N SER A 122 -8.72 -7.24 8.90
CA SER A 122 -9.27 -5.99 9.43
C SER A 122 -9.29 -4.85 8.42
N LEU A 123 -8.64 -4.97 7.25
CA LEU A 123 -8.57 -3.90 6.24
C LEU A 123 -9.95 -3.38 5.84
N ILE A 124 -10.94 -4.27 5.77
CA ILE A 124 -12.31 -3.98 5.33
C ILE A 124 -13.36 -4.05 6.45
N GLU A 125 -12.96 -4.14 7.72
CA GLU A 125 -13.90 -4.40 8.84
C GLU A 125 -14.95 -3.30 9.08
N ASP A 126 -14.70 -2.09 8.58
CA ASP A 126 -15.62 -0.94 8.66
C ASP A 126 -16.68 -0.94 7.53
N TYR A 127 -16.66 -1.94 6.63
CA TYR A 127 -17.46 -1.98 5.40
C TYR A 127 -18.30 -3.25 5.28
N ASP A 128 -19.31 -3.20 4.40
CA ASP A 128 -20.07 -4.37 3.97
C ASP A 128 -19.21 -5.24 3.04
N PRO A 129 -18.83 -6.47 3.43
CA PRO A 129 -17.96 -7.32 2.63
C PRO A 129 -18.58 -7.77 1.31
N ASP A 130 -19.90 -7.65 1.12
CA ASP A 130 -20.57 -8.04 -0.13
C ASP A 130 -20.53 -6.96 -1.22
N CYS A 131 -20.08 -5.73 -0.90
CA CYS A 131 -20.12 -4.59 -1.80
C CYS A 131 -18.92 -3.65 -1.62
N ILE A 132 -17.71 -4.16 -1.90
CA ILE A 132 -16.46 -3.42 -1.80
C ILE A 132 -15.94 -3.10 -3.20
N GLU A 133 -15.60 -1.84 -3.46
CA GLU A 133 -15.00 -1.45 -4.72
C GLU A 133 -13.54 -1.91 -4.83
N CYS A 134 -13.26 -2.65 -5.90
CA CYS A 134 -11.90 -3.08 -6.22
C CYS A 134 -11.52 -2.45 -7.56
N ASP A 135 -10.35 -1.83 -7.64
CA ASP A 135 -9.86 -1.23 -8.89
C ASP A 135 -9.21 -2.25 -9.85
N GLY A 136 -9.11 -3.53 -9.42
CA GLY A 136 -8.47 -4.59 -10.20
C GLY A 136 -8.20 -5.85 -9.38
N SER A 137 -7.30 -6.70 -9.89
CA SER A 137 -6.88 -7.95 -9.25
C SER A 137 -5.42 -8.30 -9.54
N PHE A 138 -4.86 -9.22 -8.75
CA PHE A 138 -3.48 -9.68 -8.85
C PHE A 138 -3.43 -11.08 -9.50
N LEU A 139 -3.06 -11.13 -10.78
CA LEU A 139 -3.10 -12.36 -11.59
C LEU A 139 -2.02 -13.39 -11.21
N SER A 140 -0.85 -12.91 -10.80
CA SER A 140 0.26 -13.75 -10.36
C SER A 140 1.14 -12.96 -9.41
N HIS A 141 1.58 -13.58 -8.31
CA HIS A 141 2.44 -12.91 -7.35
C HIS A 141 3.25 -13.90 -6.51
N ASP A 142 4.36 -13.43 -5.96
CA ASP A 142 5.16 -14.19 -4.99
C ASP A 142 4.67 -14.01 -3.53
N GLY A 143 3.62 -13.21 -3.32
CA GLY A 143 2.94 -12.97 -2.03
C GLY A 143 2.03 -14.11 -1.58
N ILE A 144 1.46 -13.95 -0.39
CA ILE A 144 0.38 -14.79 0.15
C ILE A 144 -0.92 -14.04 -0.07
N CYS A 145 -1.90 -14.68 -0.73
CA CYS A 145 -3.24 -14.13 -0.86
C CYS A 145 -3.98 -14.24 0.48
N VAL A 146 -4.50 -13.11 0.96
CA VAL A 146 -5.24 -13.00 2.22
C VAL A 146 -6.63 -12.41 2.05
N GLY A 147 -6.98 -11.94 0.85
CA GLY A 147 -8.32 -11.50 0.48
C GLY A 147 -8.61 -11.82 -0.98
N LYS A 148 -9.72 -12.51 -1.23
CA LYS A 148 -10.16 -12.91 -2.56
C LYS A 148 -11.52 -12.32 -2.89
N ALA A 149 -11.70 -11.95 -4.15
CA ALA A 149 -12.99 -11.72 -4.75
C ALA A 149 -13.29 -12.88 -5.72
N GLU A 150 -14.15 -13.80 -5.30
CA GLU A 150 -14.37 -15.08 -5.98
C GLU A 150 -13.06 -15.86 -6.17
N SER A 151 -12.54 -15.93 -7.41
CA SER A 151 -11.28 -16.58 -7.75
C SER A 151 -10.10 -15.61 -7.88
N ALA A 152 -10.36 -14.30 -7.86
CA ALA A 152 -9.37 -13.26 -8.07
C ALA A 152 -8.74 -12.81 -6.74
N ASP A 153 -7.41 -12.70 -6.71
CA ASP A 153 -6.68 -12.23 -5.54
C ASP A 153 -6.73 -10.69 -5.52
N VAL A 154 -7.20 -10.09 -4.43
CA VAL A 154 -7.44 -8.64 -4.29
C VAL A 154 -6.76 -8.04 -3.06
N ILE A 155 -6.28 -8.89 -2.14
CA ILE A 155 -5.39 -8.50 -1.04
C ILE A 155 -4.29 -9.54 -0.91
N ILE A 156 -3.05 -9.11 -1.05
CA ILE A 156 -1.87 -9.95 -0.92
C ILE A 156 -0.89 -9.36 0.08
N GLU A 157 -0.16 -10.21 0.78
CA GLU A 157 0.86 -9.79 1.72
C GLU A 157 2.17 -10.54 1.54
N LYS A 158 3.28 -9.90 1.90
CA LYS A 158 4.60 -10.50 1.87
C LYS A 158 5.44 -9.97 3.03
N GLN A 159 6.01 -10.88 3.80
CA GLN A 159 7.07 -10.54 4.75
C GLN A 159 8.38 -10.36 4.00
N VAL A 160 9.07 -9.24 4.23
CA VAL A 160 10.37 -8.92 3.62
C VAL A 160 11.32 -8.43 4.70
N GLY A 161 12.30 -9.25 5.07
CA GLY A 161 13.14 -8.99 6.24
C GLY A 161 12.28 -8.85 7.49
N LYS A 162 12.42 -7.73 8.19
CA LYS A 162 11.66 -7.44 9.43
C LYS A 162 10.32 -6.74 9.19
N GLY A 163 10.06 -6.24 7.98
CA GLY A 163 8.84 -5.49 7.64
C GLY A 163 7.85 -6.29 6.81
N LYS A 164 6.64 -5.75 6.70
CA LYS A 164 5.53 -6.36 5.95
C LYS A 164 5.10 -5.45 4.80
N ILE A 165 4.85 -6.05 3.64
CA ILE A 165 4.22 -5.40 2.49
C ILE A 165 2.79 -5.94 2.36
N VAL A 166 1.81 -5.05 2.30
CA VAL A 166 0.42 -5.36 1.96
C VAL A 166 0.09 -4.61 0.68
N ILE A 167 -0.46 -5.34 -0.30
CA ILE A 167 -0.93 -4.79 -1.56
C ILE A 167 -2.42 -5.12 -1.68
N THR A 168 -3.22 -4.12 -2.00
CA THR A 168 -4.67 -4.27 -2.11
C THR A 168 -5.19 -3.54 -3.33
N SER A 169 -6.17 -4.12 -4.01
CA SER A 169 -6.97 -3.42 -5.04
C SER A 169 -8.24 -2.79 -4.48
N VAL A 170 -8.53 -2.96 -3.18
CA VAL A 170 -9.63 -2.28 -2.48
C VAL A 170 -9.46 -0.77 -2.63
N HIS A 171 -10.50 -0.09 -3.09
CA HIS A 171 -10.48 1.33 -3.40
C HIS A 171 -10.91 2.19 -2.19
N GLU A 172 -11.61 1.60 -1.22
CA GLU A 172 -11.99 2.25 0.03
C GLU A 172 -10.76 2.57 0.89
N TYR A 173 -10.92 3.54 1.79
CA TYR A 173 -9.92 3.74 2.83
C TYR A 173 -9.89 2.52 3.76
N PRO A 174 -8.72 2.04 4.21
CA PRO A 174 -8.67 0.93 5.14
C PRO A 174 -9.38 1.29 6.43
N SER A 175 -9.89 0.29 7.14
CA SER A 175 -10.47 0.50 8.45
C SER A 175 -9.49 1.22 9.39
N ARG A 176 -10.04 1.97 10.34
CA ARG A 176 -9.21 2.76 11.27
C ARG A 176 -8.29 1.87 12.09
N ASN A 177 -8.80 0.73 12.52
CA ASN A 177 -8.07 -0.24 13.33
C ASN A 177 -6.93 -0.87 12.55
N PHE A 178 -7.20 -1.35 11.32
CA PHE A 178 -6.17 -1.90 10.45
C PHE A 178 -5.07 -0.87 10.22
N LEU A 179 -5.44 0.35 9.79
CA LEU A 179 -4.47 1.39 9.46
C LEU A 179 -3.59 1.72 10.66
N LYS A 180 -4.20 1.89 11.84
CA LYS A 180 -3.46 2.14 13.08
C LYS A 180 -2.55 0.98 13.43
N LYS A 181 -3.05 -0.25 13.47
CA LYS A 181 -2.26 -1.45 13.81
C LYS A 181 -1.11 -1.64 12.84
N PHE A 182 -1.40 -1.71 11.54
CA PHE A 182 -0.41 -1.92 10.49
C PHE A 182 0.68 -0.85 10.49
N CYS A 183 0.31 0.43 10.64
CA CYS A 183 1.31 1.49 10.70
C CYS A 183 2.12 1.45 12.00
N CYS A 184 1.52 1.11 13.14
CA CYS A 184 2.21 1.13 14.45
C CYS A 184 3.11 -0.09 14.69
N GLU A 185 2.83 -1.23 14.05
CA GLU A 185 3.66 -2.44 14.16
C GLU A 185 4.98 -2.34 13.40
N GLY A 186 5.04 -1.48 12.39
CA GLY A 186 6.28 -1.19 11.67
C GLY A 186 7.33 -0.56 12.59
N SER A 187 8.58 -0.98 12.46
CA SER A 187 9.71 -0.30 13.10
C SER A 187 9.98 1.03 12.40
N GLN A 188 10.30 2.08 13.16
CA GLN A 188 10.68 3.35 12.56
C GLN A 188 12.04 3.22 11.86
N THR A 189 12.06 3.28 10.54
CA THR A 189 13.26 3.12 9.71
C THR A 189 13.43 4.28 8.73
N ASN A 190 14.65 4.46 8.22
CA ASN A 190 14.93 5.48 7.22
C ASN A 190 14.39 5.05 5.86
N LEU A 191 13.69 5.96 5.18
CA LEU A 191 13.41 5.90 3.75
C LEU A 191 14.54 6.55 2.95
#